data_AF-A0A413VIF1-F1
#
_entry.id   AF-A0A413VIF1-F1
#
_cell.length_a   1.000
_cell.length_b   1.000
_cell.length_c   1.000
_cell.angle_alpha   90.00
_cell.angle_beta   90.00
_cell.angle_gamma   90.00
#
_symmetry.space_group_name_H-M   'P 1'
#
loop_
_entity.id
_entity.type
_entity.pdbx_description
1 polymer ?
#
loop_
_entity_poly.entity_id
_entity_poly.type
_entity_poly.pdbx_seq_one_letter_code
_entity_poly.pdbx_strand_id
1 'polypeptide(L)'
;MIKLFHKLMTAALPVLLCGTLLTGCTDDKYNKINDLFQPRFVLEEPEVKGNSISLVWYKVNDAVSYTVEYYLDQYHSNLFMAQETTVPQLFVDDIPYGTTYYIRVRSNAADEANNSQWSYTTASTEKRPEFTRLLEDVSKTEITETTAIIRWKKDYKKDPVDSISVMPMMDATLPGVSRYLTIDEMLQGYAEIEGLTKNTLYTVNVYDTNKPRKYDKPYNSVTLRTAGPSASSIPVGPEDDLSAMLLENDLNPEIPEGTEYYLPAGSSYRITPFELAKGFRLVGSSEGVKPKVILDDWWRIAEGSYITALEFENIEFSHTSNNKYFMNADKSFTIESVSFVNCDFIGLTRGFWRHQQATSKHIMSFAVEGCRFDKCGWQTGSYGLMDLRSFNDPTAYDQVDKAVFRNCTFSRDNDGTTGFGWGNLFNAPYIDKPIQLEFKNITVYNYCLNKRLINIGSAVGSELTIEGMVLASPSGDLYVAGANTTTHFANNYTTKDYVLGGAKMNATDLDITAAELFADPDNGDLTIKDSSSPIVTNRAGDTRWLP
;
A
#
# COMPACT_ATOMS: atom_id res chain seq x y z
N MET A 1 33.83 -49.56 58.02
CA MET A 1 34.86 -49.80 59.06
C MET A 1 35.36 -48.45 59.60
N ILE A 2 34.78 -48.04 60.75
CA ILE A 2 35.46 -47.38 61.89
C ILE A 2 35.89 -45.91 61.70
N LYS A 3 35.05 -44.96 62.17
CA LYS A 3 35.20 -44.10 63.39
C LYS A 3 36.34 -43.07 63.27
N LEU A 4 36.07 -41.76 63.16
CA LEU A 4 35.50 -40.85 64.17
C LEU A 4 36.34 -40.75 65.45
N PHE A 5 37.14 -39.69 65.59
CA PHE A 5 37.51 -38.98 66.84
C PHE A 5 38.02 -37.57 66.42
N HIS A 6 37.29 -36.45 66.57
CA HIS A 6 37.08 -35.64 67.80
C HIS A 6 38.40 -35.33 68.53
N LYS A 7 38.80 -34.11 68.92
CA LYS A 7 38.11 -32.84 69.26
C LYS A 7 39.23 -31.79 69.54
N LEU A 8 39.11 -30.54 69.07
CA LEU A 8 38.78 -29.32 69.85
C LEU A 8 39.80 -28.93 70.97
N MET A 9 40.45 -27.76 70.86
CA MET A 9 40.16 -26.57 71.69
C MET A 9 41.21 -25.44 71.58
N THR A 10 40.72 -24.30 71.11
CA THR A 10 40.85 -22.91 71.63
C THR A 10 41.77 -22.56 72.81
N ALA A 11 42.43 -21.40 72.61
CA ALA A 11 42.73 -20.30 73.55
C ALA A 11 44.01 -20.36 74.43
N ALA A 12 44.97 -19.47 74.16
CA ALA A 12 45.61 -18.55 75.13
C ALA A 12 46.79 -17.76 74.48
N LEU A 13 46.53 -16.51 74.08
CA LEU A 13 47.46 -15.37 74.22
C LEU A 13 47.34 -14.84 75.68
N PRO A 14 48.16 -13.91 76.25
CA PRO A 14 49.22 -13.03 75.72
C PRO A 14 50.49 -12.99 76.65
N VAL A 15 51.59 -12.23 76.43
CA VAL A 15 51.82 -10.80 76.78
C VAL A 15 53.31 -10.51 76.48
N LEU A 16 53.64 -9.46 75.70
CA LEU A 16 54.57 -8.41 76.18
C LEU A 16 54.55 -7.14 75.31
N LEU A 17 54.08 -6.08 75.97
CA LEU A 17 54.49 -4.66 75.91
C LEU A 17 54.16 -3.75 74.70
N CYS A 18 53.22 -2.85 74.99
CA CYS A 18 52.93 -1.56 74.38
C CYS A 18 54.13 -0.60 74.29
N GLY A 19 54.09 0.30 73.30
CA GLY A 19 54.92 1.52 73.27
C GLY A 19 54.81 2.38 72.00
N THR A 20 53.62 2.95 71.74
CA THR A 20 53.32 4.15 70.90
C THR A 20 53.62 4.11 69.39
N LEU A 21 52.63 3.90 68.50
CA LEU A 21 51.67 4.88 67.92
C LEU A 21 52.32 6.02 67.12
N LEU A 22 52.11 6.03 65.79
CA LEU A 22 51.65 7.17 64.97
C LEU A 22 51.28 6.69 63.53
N THR A 23 49.97 6.69 63.24
CA THR A 23 49.26 7.15 62.00
C THR A 23 49.92 6.96 60.63
N GLY A 24 49.29 6.41 59.58
CA GLY A 24 47.89 6.04 59.39
C GLY A 24 47.69 5.41 57.99
N CYS A 25 46.61 4.65 57.84
CA CYS A 25 46.16 4.11 56.57
C CYS A 25 45.82 5.23 55.57
N THR A 26 46.28 5.07 54.34
CA THR A 26 45.44 5.34 53.17
C THR A 26 45.39 4.07 52.35
N ASP A 27 44.17 3.56 52.15
CA ASP A 27 43.87 2.42 51.31
C ASP A 27 44.51 2.57 49.93
N ASP A 28 45.31 1.58 49.53
CA ASP A 28 45.56 1.28 48.12
C ASP A 28 44.23 0.91 47.45
N LYS A 29 43.56 1.91 46.87
CA LYS A 29 42.43 1.71 45.95
C LYS A 29 42.89 1.87 44.49
N TYR A 30 43.87 1.08 44.07
CA TYR A 30 44.15 0.84 42.65
C TYR A 30 44.06 -0.66 42.36
N ASN A 31 42.83 -1.16 42.28
CA ASN A 31 42.53 -2.52 41.81
C ASN A 31 41.98 -2.49 40.38
N LYS A 32 42.89 -2.41 39.39
CA LYS A 32 42.92 -3.16 38.11
C LYS A 32 43.91 -2.52 37.13
N ILE A 33 44.94 -3.26 36.75
CA ILE A 33 45.96 -2.92 35.74
C ILE A 33 45.40 -2.94 34.28
N ASN A 34 44.07 -3.00 34.10
CA ASN A 34 43.44 -3.07 32.79
C ASN A 34 43.13 -1.69 32.16
N ASP A 35 43.47 -0.58 32.82
CA ASP A 35 43.05 0.79 32.43
C ASP A 35 44.18 1.61 31.76
N LEU A 36 45.34 1.01 31.47
CA LEU A 36 46.55 1.75 31.10
C LEU A 36 46.79 1.93 29.59
N PHE A 37 46.03 1.29 28.71
CA PHE A 37 46.29 1.31 27.27
C PHE A 37 45.03 1.44 26.41
N GLN A 38 44.08 2.31 26.77
CA GLN A 38 42.94 2.64 25.92
C GLN A 38 42.41 4.06 26.22
N PRO A 39 41.84 4.79 25.23
CA PRO A 39 41.27 6.12 25.46
C PRO A 39 40.08 6.06 26.43
N ARG A 40 40.05 6.87 27.48
CA ARG A 40 38.92 6.88 28.43
C ARG A 40 37.91 7.95 28.07
N PHE A 41 36.64 7.60 27.87
CA PHE A 41 35.57 8.57 27.61
C PHE A 41 35.36 9.50 28.81
N VAL A 42 35.07 10.78 28.52
CA VAL A 42 34.77 11.79 29.55
C VAL A 42 33.32 11.67 30.01
N LEU A 43 32.40 11.41 29.07
CA LEU A 43 30.98 11.20 29.34
C LEU A 43 30.69 9.71 29.51
N GLU A 44 29.70 9.39 30.34
CA GLU A 44 29.18 8.02 30.48
C GLU A 44 28.52 7.55 29.18
N GLU A 45 27.79 8.45 28.52
CA GLU A 45 27.20 8.27 27.20
C GLU A 45 27.58 9.44 26.28
N PRO A 46 27.81 9.20 24.96
CA PRO A 46 28.05 10.28 24.00
C PRO A 46 26.91 11.30 23.97
N GLU A 47 27.23 12.57 23.71
CA GLU A 47 26.19 13.59 23.54
C GLU A 47 25.55 13.42 22.16
N VAL A 48 24.23 13.26 22.15
CA VAL A 48 23.43 13.14 20.93
C VAL A 48 22.51 14.35 20.83
N LYS A 49 22.41 14.92 19.63
CA LYS A 49 21.43 15.96 19.30
C LYS A 49 20.92 15.74 17.89
N GLY A 50 19.62 15.42 17.75
CA GLY A 50 19.08 14.99 16.47
C GLY A 50 19.83 13.76 15.93
N ASN A 51 20.37 13.88 14.73
CA ASN A 51 21.24 12.90 14.08
C ASN A 51 22.71 13.36 14.04
N SER A 52 23.19 13.91 15.14
CA SER A 52 24.60 14.24 15.35
C SER A 52 25.08 13.61 16.65
N ILE A 53 26.35 13.19 16.69
CA ILE A 53 26.99 12.57 17.86
C ILE A 53 28.29 13.30 18.16
N SER A 54 28.46 13.72 19.42
CA SER A 54 29.71 14.25 19.96
C SER A 54 30.35 13.25 20.92
N LEU A 55 31.62 12.94 20.66
CA LEU A 55 32.46 12.09 21.50
C LEU A 55 33.57 12.93 22.10
N VAL A 56 33.85 12.71 23.39
CA VAL A 56 34.98 13.33 24.08
C VAL A 56 35.65 12.28 24.97
N TRP A 57 36.97 12.19 24.89
CA TRP A 57 37.78 11.32 25.73
C TRP A 57 38.96 12.09 26.34
N TYR A 58 39.62 11.51 27.33
CA TYR A 58 40.83 12.09 27.89
C TYR A 58 41.98 11.94 26.90
N LYS A 59 42.79 12.98 26.75
CA LYS A 59 44.01 12.95 25.94
C LYS A 59 44.93 11.83 26.44
N VAL A 60 45.32 10.94 25.54
CA VAL A 60 46.36 9.93 25.78
C VAL A 60 47.72 10.56 25.50
N ASN A 61 48.66 10.40 26.43
CA ASN A 61 50.03 10.90 26.26
C ASN A 61 50.71 10.17 25.09
N ASP A 62 51.53 10.89 24.34
CA ASP A 62 52.29 10.38 23.17
C ASP A 62 51.46 9.84 22.00
N ALA A 63 50.12 9.95 22.05
CA ALA A 63 49.25 9.67 20.91
C ALA A 63 49.46 10.70 19.80
N VAL A 64 49.66 10.21 18.58
CA VAL A 64 49.78 11.02 17.35
C VAL A 64 48.40 11.37 16.79
N SER A 65 47.48 10.42 16.83
CA SER A 65 46.07 10.59 16.44
C SER A 65 45.18 9.60 17.19
N TYR A 66 43.89 9.59 16.87
CA TYR A 66 42.91 8.63 17.33
C TYR A 66 42.10 8.13 16.13
N THR A 67 41.85 6.83 16.08
CA THR A 67 40.89 6.24 15.14
C THR A 67 39.57 6.03 15.86
N VAL A 68 38.48 6.53 15.27
CA VAL A 68 37.10 6.34 15.74
C VAL A 68 36.32 5.61 14.67
N GLU A 69 35.64 4.53 15.06
CA GLU A 69 34.83 3.73 14.14
C GLU A 69 33.40 3.58 14.67
N TYR A 70 32.44 3.75 13.77
CA TYR A 70 31.01 3.60 14.00
C TYR A 70 30.52 2.35 13.29
N TYR A 71 29.86 1.45 14.01
CA TYR A 71 29.31 0.20 13.51
C TYR A 71 27.80 0.13 13.69
N LEU A 72 27.11 -0.60 12.82
CA LEU A 72 25.66 -0.82 12.89
C LEU A 72 25.30 -2.10 13.68
N ASP A 73 26.30 -2.81 14.20
CA ASP A 73 26.14 -4.03 14.97
C ASP A 73 27.10 -4.07 16.17
N GLN A 74 26.67 -4.73 17.24
CA GLN A 74 27.46 -4.85 18.48
C GLN A 74 28.76 -5.65 18.32
N TYR A 75 28.88 -6.46 17.26
CA TYR A 75 30.06 -7.29 17.01
C TYR A 75 31.14 -6.57 16.22
N HIS A 76 30.89 -5.31 15.82
CA HIS A 76 31.81 -4.48 15.06
C HIS A 76 32.20 -5.13 13.71
N SER A 77 31.21 -5.67 13.01
CA SER A 77 31.38 -6.36 11.72
C SER A 77 30.84 -5.57 10.52
N ASN A 78 29.87 -4.69 10.75
CA ASN A 78 29.21 -3.84 9.78
C ASN A 78 29.61 -2.37 10.00
N LEU A 79 30.79 -2.01 9.45
CA LEU A 79 31.36 -0.67 9.56
C LEU A 79 30.50 0.34 8.80
N PHE A 80 29.98 1.34 9.50
CA PHE A 80 29.30 2.49 8.89
C PHE A 80 30.30 3.56 8.45
N MET A 81 31.25 3.91 9.32
CA MET A 81 32.20 4.99 9.09
C MET A 81 33.44 4.82 9.99
N ALA A 82 34.60 5.21 9.48
CA ALA A 82 35.84 5.37 10.24
C ALA A 82 36.38 6.79 10.03
N GLN A 83 36.87 7.42 11.09
CA GLN A 83 37.50 8.74 11.04
C GLN A 83 38.75 8.78 11.90
N GLU A 84 39.71 9.63 11.53
CA GLU A 84 40.87 9.94 12.35
C GLU A 84 40.84 11.39 12.81
N THR A 85 41.30 11.63 14.04
CA THR A 85 41.40 12.97 14.63
C THR A 85 42.68 13.09 15.46
N THR A 86 43.28 14.27 15.53
CA THR A 86 44.47 14.54 16.36
C THR A 86 44.12 15.15 17.72
N VAL A 87 42.84 15.46 17.94
CA VAL A 87 42.32 15.99 19.21
C VAL A 87 41.43 14.94 19.87
N PRO A 88 41.29 14.93 21.21
CA PRO A 88 40.58 13.86 21.91
C PRO A 88 39.05 14.07 21.92
N GLN A 89 38.52 14.49 20.77
CA GLN A 89 37.10 14.70 20.55
C GLN A 89 36.77 14.48 19.06
N LEU A 90 35.52 14.09 18.80
CA LEU A 90 34.98 13.98 17.44
C LEU A 90 33.52 14.38 17.43
N PHE A 91 33.14 15.23 16.46
CA PHE A 91 31.75 15.55 16.15
C PHE A 91 31.41 14.96 14.80
N VAL A 92 30.38 14.12 14.75
CA VAL A 92 29.85 13.53 13.53
C VAL A 92 28.44 14.02 13.34
N ASP A 93 28.19 14.64 12.20
CA ASP A 93 26.91 15.26 11.86
C ASP A 93 26.30 14.63 10.61
N ASP A 94 25.00 14.86 10.42
CA ASP A 94 24.22 14.46 9.24
C ASP A 94 24.37 12.97 8.93
N ILE A 95 24.15 12.13 9.95
CA ILE A 95 24.10 10.66 9.86
C ILE A 95 22.65 10.16 9.94
N PRO A 96 22.34 8.88 9.67
CA PRO A 96 20.99 8.35 9.81
C PRO A 96 20.31 8.64 11.18
N TYR A 97 19.05 9.08 11.15
CA TYR A 97 18.20 9.20 12.35
C TYR A 97 17.79 7.83 12.89
N GLY A 98 17.39 7.78 14.16
CA GLY A 98 16.84 6.59 14.82
C GLY A 98 17.75 5.36 14.75
N THR A 99 19.05 5.58 14.62
CA THR A 99 20.06 4.55 14.36
C THR A 99 20.99 4.42 15.55
N THR A 100 21.18 3.18 16.03
CA THR A 100 22.16 2.87 17.08
C THR A 100 23.51 2.57 16.46
N TYR A 101 24.53 3.28 16.94
CA TYR A 101 25.91 3.08 16.57
C TYR A 101 26.68 2.46 17.73
N TYR A 102 27.42 1.40 17.41
CA TYR A 102 28.42 0.78 18.27
C TYR A 102 29.77 1.38 17.92
N ILE A 103 30.32 2.15 18.84
CA ILE A 103 31.43 3.05 18.59
C ILE A 103 32.66 2.52 19.31
N ARG A 104 33.79 2.51 18.61
CA ARG A 104 35.08 2.24 19.24
C ARG A 104 36.12 3.30 18.93
N VAL A 105 36.97 3.58 19.91
CA VAL A 105 38.05 4.58 19.84
C VAL A 105 39.36 3.96 20.28
N ARG A 106 40.44 4.17 19.52
CA ARG A 106 41.81 3.86 19.93
C ARG A 106 42.71 5.06 19.70
N SER A 107 43.78 5.20 20.47
CA SER A 107 44.86 6.13 20.16
C SER A 107 45.92 5.45 19.29
N ASN A 108 46.41 6.19 18.30
CA ASN A 108 47.46 5.76 17.40
C ASN A 108 48.81 6.34 17.86
N ALA A 109 49.81 5.48 17.98
CA ALA A 109 51.18 5.85 18.29
C ALA A 109 52.00 6.05 17.01
N ALA A 110 53.20 6.64 17.13
CA ALA A 110 54.11 6.79 16.00
C ALA A 110 54.59 5.44 15.43
N ASP A 111 54.67 4.42 16.29
CA ASP A 111 54.88 3.03 15.91
C ASP A 111 53.56 2.28 16.11
N GLU A 112 53.01 1.72 15.03
CA GLU A 112 51.70 1.05 15.02
C GLU A 112 51.63 -0.14 15.98
N ALA A 113 52.77 -0.77 16.30
CA ALA A 113 52.84 -1.84 17.30
C ALA A 113 52.45 -1.36 18.71
N ASN A 114 52.48 -0.04 18.95
CA ASN A 114 52.16 0.60 20.21
C ASN A 114 50.78 1.29 20.21
N ASN A 115 49.95 1.04 19.19
CA ASN A 115 48.56 1.50 19.21
C ASN A 115 47.83 0.94 20.44
N SER A 116 46.92 1.74 21.00
CA SER A 116 46.18 1.33 22.18
C SER A 116 45.19 0.21 21.85
N GLN A 117 44.68 -0.44 22.90
CA GLN A 117 43.44 -1.20 22.81
C GLN A 117 42.27 -0.27 22.45
N TRP A 118 41.19 -0.87 21.97
CA TRP A 118 39.94 -0.18 21.67
C TRP A 118 39.13 0.05 22.95
N SER A 119 38.66 1.28 23.12
CA SER A 119 37.58 1.63 24.05
C SER A 119 36.25 1.63 23.32
N TYR A 120 35.18 1.24 24.00
CA TYR A 120 33.87 1.05 23.41
C TYR A 120 32.82 1.93 24.07
N THR A 121 31.89 2.45 23.27
CA THR A 121 30.70 3.14 23.71
C THR A 121 29.58 2.92 22.68
N THR A 122 28.36 3.36 23.01
CA THR A 122 27.21 3.26 22.11
C THR A 122 26.44 4.57 22.12
N ALA A 123 25.84 4.93 21.00
CA ALA A 123 24.98 6.10 20.88
C ALA A 123 23.83 5.81 19.93
N SER A 124 22.63 6.28 20.25
CA SER A 124 21.48 6.19 19.35
C SER A 124 21.05 7.58 18.94
N THR A 125 21.04 7.86 17.63
CA THR A 125 20.51 9.12 17.12
C THR A 125 19.02 9.23 17.42
N GLU A 126 18.53 10.46 17.61
CA GLU A 126 17.12 10.72 17.86
C GLU A 126 16.27 10.27 16.67
N LYS A 127 14.98 10.03 16.90
CA LYS A 127 14.04 9.82 15.80
C LYS A 127 14.01 11.06 14.91
N ARG A 128 13.83 10.85 13.62
CA ARG A 128 13.62 11.95 12.67
C ARG A 128 12.42 12.77 13.14
N PRO A 129 12.52 14.12 13.21
CA PRO A 129 11.37 14.96 13.47
C PRO A 129 10.24 14.68 12.47
N GLU A 130 8.99 14.88 12.91
CA GLU A 130 7.83 14.76 12.03
C GLU A 130 7.98 15.66 10.79
N PHE A 131 7.64 15.11 9.63
CA PHE A 131 7.72 15.78 8.34
C PHE A 131 6.41 15.59 7.58
N THR A 132 6.09 16.55 6.70
CA THR A 132 4.86 16.48 5.90
C THR A 132 4.88 15.26 4.98
N ARG A 133 3.79 14.48 4.97
CA ARG A 133 3.60 13.35 4.06
C ARG A 133 2.95 13.85 2.77
N LEU A 134 3.77 14.06 1.75
CA LEU A 134 3.36 14.61 0.45
C LEU A 134 3.15 13.53 -0.61
N LEU A 135 4.05 12.54 -0.65
CA LEU A 135 4.04 11.50 -1.68
C LEU A 135 2.80 10.63 -1.49
N GLU A 136 2.02 10.49 -2.56
CA GLU A 136 0.79 9.69 -2.56
C GLU A 136 1.11 8.23 -2.87
N ASP A 137 0.25 7.31 -2.44
CA ASP A 137 0.33 5.92 -2.88
C ASP A 137 0.15 5.87 -4.40
N VAL A 138 0.94 5.04 -5.08
CA VAL A 138 0.88 4.92 -6.54
C VAL A 138 -0.33 4.08 -6.92
N SER A 139 -1.25 4.65 -7.71
CA SER A 139 -2.42 3.91 -8.19
C SER A 139 -1.98 2.79 -9.14
N LYS A 140 -2.57 1.61 -9.00
CA LYS A 140 -2.22 0.46 -9.84
C LYS A 140 -2.50 0.70 -11.32
N THR A 141 -3.43 1.60 -11.64
CA THR A 141 -3.78 1.93 -13.03
C THR A 141 -2.85 2.94 -13.67
N GLU A 142 -1.98 3.54 -12.86
CA GLU A 142 -0.94 4.47 -13.31
C GLU A 142 0.43 3.78 -13.39
N ILE A 143 0.45 2.45 -13.34
CA ILE A 143 1.63 1.61 -13.47
C ILE A 143 1.48 0.78 -14.74
N THR A 144 2.51 0.78 -15.58
CA THR A 144 2.63 -0.11 -16.73
C THR A 144 3.79 -1.08 -16.53
N GLU A 145 4.14 -1.84 -17.57
CA GLU A 145 5.30 -2.73 -17.57
C GLU A 145 6.63 -1.96 -17.47
N THR A 146 6.65 -0.71 -17.94
CA THR A 146 7.89 0.07 -18.07
C THR A 146 7.80 1.50 -17.58
N THR A 147 6.62 1.95 -17.16
CA THR A 147 6.36 3.31 -16.68
C THR A 147 5.52 3.36 -15.41
N ALA A 148 5.59 4.47 -14.69
CA ALA A 148 4.66 4.77 -13.60
C ALA A 148 4.44 6.29 -13.44
N ILE A 149 3.23 6.72 -13.07
CA ILE A 149 2.97 8.11 -12.66
C ILE A 149 3.09 8.23 -11.15
N ILE A 150 3.98 9.11 -10.70
CA ILE A 150 4.23 9.40 -9.28
C ILE A 150 3.63 10.75 -8.92
N ARG A 151 2.78 10.80 -7.89
CA ARG A 151 2.03 12.00 -7.49
C ARG A 151 2.38 12.45 -6.08
N TRP A 152 2.33 13.76 -5.85
CA TRP A 152 2.49 14.33 -4.51
C TRP A 152 1.58 15.53 -4.28
N LYS A 153 1.21 15.75 -3.02
CA LYS A 153 0.42 16.91 -2.60
C LYS A 153 1.19 18.19 -2.85
N LYS A 154 0.53 19.16 -3.49
CA LYS A 154 1.11 20.47 -3.83
C LYS A 154 1.03 21.43 -2.65
N ASP A 155 2.17 21.84 -2.12
CA ASP A 155 2.31 23.00 -1.23
C ASP A 155 3.68 23.68 -1.41
N TYR A 156 3.93 24.27 -2.58
CA TYR A 156 5.25 24.82 -2.95
C TYR A 156 5.78 25.91 -2.00
N LYS A 157 4.89 26.58 -1.26
CA LYS A 157 5.31 27.65 -0.34
C LYS A 157 5.86 27.09 0.96
N LYS A 158 5.35 25.94 1.39
CA LYS A 158 5.71 25.33 2.68
C LYS A 158 6.66 24.15 2.50
N ASP A 159 6.40 23.32 1.51
CA ASP A 159 7.00 22.02 1.31
C ASP A 159 7.30 21.81 -0.20
N PRO A 160 8.34 22.47 -0.75
CA PRO A 160 8.70 22.33 -2.15
C PRO A 160 9.26 20.93 -2.45
N VAL A 161 8.88 20.41 -3.61
CA VAL A 161 9.41 19.15 -4.14
C VAL A 161 10.17 19.46 -5.43
N ASP A 162 11.46 19.12 -5.49
CA ASP A 162 12.35 19.50 -6.60
C ASP A 162 13.04 18.31 -7.29
N SER A 163 12.97 17.12 -6.69
CA SER A 163 13.63 15.93 -7.21
C SER A 163 12.94 14.66 -6.76
N ILE A 164 13.20 13.60 -7.50
CA ILE A 164 12.57 12.29 -7.35
C ILE A 164 13.61 11.19 -7.51
N SER A 165 13.41 10.09 -6.80
CA SER A 165 14.20 8.86 -6.88
C SER A 165 13.27 7.66 -6.87
N VAL A 166 13.43 6.78 -7.87
CA VAL A 166 12.72 5.52 -8.06
C VAL A 166 13.78 4.43 -8.22
N MET A 167 14.01 3.65 -7.16
CA MET A 167 15.14 2.71 -7.09
C MET A 167 14.67 1.28 -6.85
N PRO A 168 15.26 0.28 -7.53
CA PRO A 168 14.87 -1.12 -7.32
C PRO A 168 15.25 -1.58 -5.91
N MET A 169 14.34 -2.30 -5.26
CA MET A 169 14.51 -2.73 -3.86
C MET A 169 15.18 -4.11 -3.73
N MET A 170 14.98 -4.98 -4.72
CA MET A 170 15.39 -6.39 -4.65
C MET A 170 16.73 -6.65 -5.34
N ASP A 171 17.02 -5.90 -6.41
CA ASP A 171 18.23 -6.06 -7.20
C ASP A 171 18.78 -4.68 -7.57
N ALA A 172 19.85 -4.27 -6.88
CA ALA A 172 20.49 -2.98 -7.08
C ALA A 172 21.26 -2.87 -8.41
N THR A 173 21.36 -3.96 -9.19
CA THR A 173 21.97 -3.94 -10.54
C THR A 173 20.98 -3.46 -11.61
N LEU A 174 19.68 -3.52 -11.33
CA LEU A 174 18.66 -2.98 -12.22
C LEU A 174 18.73 -1.45 -12.26
N PRO A 175 18.36 -0.83 -13.40
CA PRO A 175 18.33 0.62 -13.49
C PRO A 175 17.25 1.19 -12.56
N GLY A 176 17.61 2.29 -11.88
CA GLY A 176 16.67 3.18 -11.21
C GLY A 176 16.70 4.56 -11.85
N VAL A 177 15.71 5.38 -11.54
CA VAL A 177 15.59 6.75 -12.04
C VAL A 177 15.80 7.70 -10.87
N SER A 178 16.78 8.60 -10.97
CA SER A 178 16.93 9.71 -10.02
C SER A 178 17.32 10.97 -10.76
N ARG A 179 16.53 12.03 -10.58
CA ARG A 179 16.69 13.29 -11.31
C ARG A 179 16.00 14.44 -10.60
N TYR A 180 16.38 15.65 -10.98
CA TYR A 180 15.56 16.83 -10.74
C TYR A 180 14.25 16.76 -11.54
N LEU A 181 13.20 17.30 -10.96
CA LEU A 181 11.93 17.50 -11.62
C LEU A 181 12.02 18.69 -12.59
N THR A 182 11.27 18.61 -13.68
CA THR A 182 11.05 19.74 -14.57
C THR A 182 10.11 20.76 -13.91
N ILE A 183 10.13 22.01 -14.37
CA ILE A 183 9.24 23.05 -13.84
C ILE A 183 7.78 22.64 -13.97
N ASP A 184 7.39 22.04 -15.10
CA ASP A 184 6.01 21.60 -15.33
C ASP A 184 5.61 20.49 -14.35
N GLU A 185 6.48 19.51 -14.10
CA GLU A 185 6.24 18.45 -13.11
C GLU A 185 6.05 19.00 -11.69
N MET A 186 6.91 19.93 -11.28
CA MET A 186 6.72 20.67 -10.04
C MET A 186 5.79 21.90 -10.15
N LEU A 187 4.93 21.98 -11.16
CA LEU A 187 3.71 22.81 -11.12
C LEU A 187 2.47 21.91 -11.05
N GLN A 188 2.44 20.85 -11.84
CA GLN A 188 1.32 19.91 -11.91
C GLN A 188 1.23 18.99 -10.68
N GLY A 189 2.35 18.68 -10.03
CA GLY A 189 2.40 17.83 -8.82
C GLY A 189 2.49 16.32 -9.12
N TYR A 190 3.03 15.96 -10.29
CA TYR A 190 3.31 14.58 -10.66
C TYR A 190 4.44 14.49 -11.68
N ALA A 191 5.08 13.33 -11.76
CA ALA A 191 6.08 12.97 -12.75
C ALA A 191 5.75 11.61 -13.36
N GLU A 192 5.89 11.49 -14.69
CA GLU A 192 5.93 10.20 -15.37
C GLU A 192 7.37 9.67 -15.33
N ILE A 193 7.51 8.43 -14.89
CA ILE A 193 8.78 7.75 -14.75
C ILE A 193 8.82 6.64 -15.78
N GLU A 194 9.71 6.79 -16.76
CA GLU A 194 9.91 5.82 -17.84
C GLU A 194 11.17 4.96 -17.61
N GLY A 195 11.32 3.90 -18.41
CA GLY A 195 12.52 3.06 -18.42
C GLY A 195 12.63 2.12 -17.23
N LEU A 196 11.52 1.83 -16.56
CA LEU A 196 11.46 0.86 -15.48
C LEU A 196 11.52 -0.58 -16.04
N THR A 197 12.10 -1.48 -15.26
CA THR A 197 12.12 -2.91 -15.55
C THR A 197 10.79 -3.52 -15.14
N LYS A 198 10.19 -4.36 -16.00
CA LYS A 198 8.95 -5.09 -15.71
C LYS A 198 9.03 -5.97 -14.46
N ASN A 199 7.88 -6.19 -13.80
CA ASN A 199 7.74 -7.02 -12.60
C ASN A 199 8.80 -6.75 -11.51
N THR A 200 9.19 -5.48 -11.34
CA THR A 200 10.27 -5.07 -10.43
C THR A 200 9.69 -4.20 -9.32
N LEU A 201 10.06 -4.48 -8.07
CA LEU A 201 9.67 -3.69 -6.91
C LEU A 201 10.61 -2.48 -6.75
N TYR A 202 10.04 -1.29 -6.74
CA TYR A 202 10.74 -0.02 -6.58
C TYR A 202 10.33 0.67 -5.28
N THR A 203 11.29 1.38 -4.67
CA THR A 203 11.02 2.42 -3.67
C THR A 203 11.03 3.77 -4.35
N VAL A 204 10.04 4.60 -4.02
CA VAL A 204 9.87 5.94 -4.55
C VAL A 204 10.05 6.94 -3.42
N ASN A 205 10.84 7.97 -3.68
CA ASN A 205 11.09 9.08 -2.78
C ASN A 205 11.05 10.39 -3.55
N VAL A 206 10.50 11.42 -2.92
CA VAL A 206 10.59 12.81 -3.39
C VAL A 206 11.32 13.65 -2.36
N TYR A 207 12.02 14.69 -2.81
CA TYR A 207 12.94 15.46 -1.96
C TYR A 207 12.74 16.97 -2.10
N ASP A 208 13.16 17.67 -1.05
CA ASP A 208 13.55 19.08 -1.08
C ASP A 208 15.08 19.16 -0.97
N THR A 209 15.77 19.35 -2.10
CA THR A 209 17.24 19.38 -2.13
C THR A 209 17.83 20.68 -1.57
N ASN A 210 17.00 21.71 -1.34
CA ASN A 210 17.43 22.97 -0.73
C ASN A 210 17.73 22.82 0.76
N LYS A 211 17.21 21.78 1.42
CA LYS A 211 17.56 21.49 2.82
C LYS A 211 19.05 21.18 2.94
N PRO A 212 19.75 21.78 3.91
CA PRO A 212 21.22 21.65 3.99
C PRO A 212 21.67 20.23 4.36
N ARG A 213 20.88 19.50 5.15
CA ARG A 213 21.24 18.20 5.72
C ARG A 213 20.62 17.06 4.92
N LYS A 214 21.44 16.10 4.50
CA LYS A 214 21.08 14.97 3.62
C LYS A 214 19.86 14.21 4.13
N TYR A 215 19.82 13.92 5.43
CA TYR A 215 18.75 13.12 6.02
C TYR A 215 17.46 13.91 6.29
N ASP A 216 17.47 15.23 6.06
CA ASP A 216 16.29 16.10 6.16
C ASP A 216 15.59 16.30 4.80
N LYS A 217 16.28 16.02 3.68
CA LYS A 217 15.81 16.18 2.29
C LYS A 217 14.59 15.32 1.90
N PRO A 218 14.57 14.00 2.13
CA PRO A 218 13.47 13.15 1.64
C PRO A 218 12.17 13.41 2.39
N TYR A 219 11.03 13.35 1.71
CA TYR A 219 9.72 13.31 2.38
C TYR A 219 9.39 11.87 2.80
N ASN A 220 8.13 11.45 2.67
CA ASN A 220 7.76 10.05 2.85
C ASN A 220 8.15 9.23 1.62
N SER A 221 8.34 7.93 1.85
CA SER A 221 8.60 6.94 0.79
C SER A 221 7.34 6.13 0.53
N VAL A 222 7.13 5.73 -0.71
CA VAL A 222 6.14 4.71 -1.10
C VAL A 222 6.81 3.63 -1.93
N THR A 223 6.10 2.55 -2.23
CA THR A 223 6.59 1.48 -3.10
C THR A 223 5.62 1.23 -4.24
N LEU A 224 6.16 0.77 -5.37
CA LEU A 224 5.38 0.29 -6.50
C LEU A 224 6.04 -0.95 -7.08
N ARG A 225 5.26 -1.83 -7.70
CA ARG A 225 5.75 -2.92 -8.54
C ARG A 225 5.25 -2.69 -9.95
N THR A 226 6.16 -2.59 -10.92
CA THR A 226 5.79 -2.51 -12.34
C THR A 226 5.03 -3.74 -12.79
N ALA A 227 4.15 -3.57 -13.77
CA ALA A 227 3.35 -4.66 -14.31
C ALA A 227 4.20 -5.63 -15.16
N GLY A 228 3.53 -6.63 -15.73
CA GLY A 228 4.12 -7.59 -16.64
C GLY A 228 4.26 -8.99 -16.05
N PRO A 229 4.52 -9.99 -16.92
CA PRO A 229 4.44 -11.37 -16.53
C PRO A 229 5.50 -11.74 -15.49
N SER A 230 5.10 -12.51 -14.49
CA SER A 230 6.05 -13.18 -13.61
C SER A 230 6.83 -14.27 -14.36
N ALA A 231 7.99 -14.68 -13.84
CA ALA A 231 8.75 -15.80 -14.43
C ALA A 231 7.95 -17.13 -14.48
N SER A 232 6.90 -17.24 -13.66
CA SER A 232 6.03 -18.42 -13.56
C SER A 232 4.68 -18.23 -14.27
N SER A 233 4.49 -17.15 -15.03
CA SER A 233 3.25 -16.93 -15.80
C SER A 233 3.13 -17.93 -16.94
N ILE A 234 1.91 -18.38 -17.22
CA ILE A 234 1.57 -19.12 -18.43
C ILE A 234 1.26 -18.09 -19.54
N PRO A 235 2.11 -17.95 -20.57
CA PRO A 235 1.77 -17.09 -21.71
C PRO A 235 0.61 -17.71 -22.49
N VAL A 236 -0.36 -16.88 -22.87
CA VAL A 236 -1.49 -17.31 -23.73
C VAL A 236 -1.21 -16.80 -25.14
N GLY A 237 -0.97 -17.71 -26.07
CA GLY A 237 -0.82 -17.40 -27.49
C GLY A 237 -2.12 -16.85 -28.08
N PRO A 238 -2.09 -16.08 -29.19
CA PRO A 238 -3.30 -15.52 -29.81
C PRO A 238 -4.31 -16.57 -30.29
N GLU A 239 -3.85 -17.79 -30.58
CA GLU A 239 -4.68 -18.91 -31.08
C GLU A 239 -4.97 -19.96 -30.00
N ASP A 240 -4.51 -19.74 -28.76
CA ASP A 240 -4.71 -20.70 -27.68
C ASP A 240 -6.17 -20.73 -27.22
N ASP A 241 -6.66 -21.92 -26.88
CA ASP A 241 -7.97 -22.09 -26.26
C ASP A 241 -7.89 -21.78 -24.77
N LEU A 242 -8.03 -20.49 -24.45
CA LEU A 242 -8.04 -20.00 -23.07
C LEU A 242 -9.13 -20.66 -22.21
N SER A 243 -10.27 -21.10 -22.79
CA SER A 243 -11.30 -21.83 -22.03
C SER A 243 -10.76 -23.17 -21.57
N ALA A 244 -10.15 -23.93 -22.49
CA ALA A 244 -9.58 -25.24 -22.19
C ALA A 244 -8.43 -25.13 -21.18
N MET A 245 -7.54 -24.14 -21.34
CA MET A 245 -6.43 -23.91 -20.42
C MET A 245 -6.91 -23.66 -18.99
N LEU A 246 -7.90 -22.77 -18.81
CA LEU A 246 -8.44 -22.46 -17.48
C LEU A 246 -9.16 -23.68 -16.89
N LEU A 247 -9.98 -24.38 -17.69
CA LEU A 247 -10.77 -25.53 -17.25
C LEU A 247 -9.88 -26.73 -16.84
N GLU A 248 -8.85 -27.04 -17.62
CA GLU A 248 -7.92 -28.14 -17.31
C GLU A 248 -7.15 -27.88 -16.01
N ASN A 249 -6.78 -26.62 -15.75
CA ASN A 249 -5.94 -26.24 -14.64
C ASN A 249 -6.70 -26.04 -13.31
N ASP A 250 -8.02 -25.83 -13.35
CA ASP A 250 -8.86 -25.59 -12.17
C ASP A 250 -8.75 -26.72 -11.14
N LEU A 251 -8.74 -27.98 -11.58
CA LEU A 251 -8.65 -29.14 -10.69
C LEU A 251 -7.28 -29.82 -10.67
N ASN A 252 -6.31 -29.33 -11.45
CA ASN A 252 -4.98 -29.93 -11.53
C ASN A 252 -4.13 -29.61 -10.28
N PRO A 253 -3.74 -30.58 -9.44
CA PRO A 253 -2.97 -30.31 -8.22
C PRO A 253 -1.55 -29.78 -8.48
N GLU A 254 -1.02 -29.97 -9.69
CA GLU A 254 0.32 -29.50 -10.06
C GLU A 254 0.33 -28.02 -10.48
N ILE A 255 -0.86 -27.42 -10.68
CA ILE A 255 -0.99 -26.00 -10.98
C ILE A 255 -1.39 -25.27 -9.71
N PRO A 256 -0.49 -24.45 -9.12
CA PRO A 256 -0.79 -23.70 -7.91
C PRO A 256 -1.99 -22.78 -8.08
N GLU A 257 -2.71 -22.52 -7.00
CA GLU A 257 -3.70 -21.46 -6.99
C GLU A 257 -3.05 -20.09 -7.23
N GLY A 258 -3.74 -19.21 -7.96
CA GLY A 258 -3.23 -17.89 -8.32
C GLY A 258 -2.24 -17.90 -9.49
N THR A 259 -2.12 -19.01 -10.23
CA THR A 259 -1.38 -19.04 -11.51
C THR A 259 -1.84 -17.91 -12.43
N GLU A 260 -0.86 -17.20 -12.99
CA GLU A 260 -1.06 -16.07 -13.89
C GLU A 260 -1.10 -16.54 -15.34
N TYR A 261 -2.16 -16.16 -16.06
CA TYR A 261 -2.33 -16.33 -17.49
C TYR A 261 -2.16 -14.95 -18.13
N TYR A 262 -1.08 -14.78 -18.89
CA TYR A 262 -0.72 -13.49 -19.46
C TYR A 262 -1.21 -13.36 -20.91
N LEU A 263 -2.06 -12.36 -21.16
CA LEU A 263 -2.71 -12.09 -22.44
C LEU A 263 -1.93 -11.00 -23.21
N PRO A 264 -1.43 -11.29 -24.43
CA PRO A 264 -0.71 -10.32 -25.24
C PRO A 264 -1.55 -9.08 -25.60
N ALA A 265 -0.88 -7.96 -25.86
CA ALA A 265 -1.53 -6.75 -26.32
C ALA A 265 -2.38 -6.99 -27.58
N GLY A 266 -3.61 -6.48 -27.59
CA GLY A 266 -4.54 -6.55 -28.72
C GLY A 266 -5.13 -7.93 -29.00
N SER A 267 -4.82 -8.95 -28.20
CA SER A 267 -5.40 -10.29 -28.35
C SER A 267 -6.91 -10.29 -28.01
N SER A 268 -7.65 -11.23 -28.57
CA SER A 268 -9.08 -11.41 -28.28
C SER A 268 -9.40 -12.88 -28.05
N TYR A 269 -9.93 -13.22 -26.88
CA TYR A 269 -10.28 -14.58 -26.50
C TYR A 269 -11.78 -14.71 -26.27
N ARG A 270 -12.36 -15.80 -26.74
CA ARG A 270 -13.72 -16.20 -26.38
C ARG A 270 -13.62 -17.27 -25.30
N ILE A 271 -14.28 -17.04 -24.17
CA ILE A 271 -14.26 -17.97 -23.04
C ILE A 271 -15.66 -18.55 -22.81
N THR A 272 -15.74 -19.85 -22.57
CA THR A 272 -16.90 -20.50 -21.94
C THR A 272 -16.64 -20.63 -20.45
N PRO A 273 -17.24 -19.78 -19.59
CA PRO A 273 -17.07 -19.87 -18.14
C PRO A 273 -17.54 -21.20 -17.57
N PHE A 274 -16.96 -21.60 -16.44
CA PHE A 274 -17.28 -22.84 -15.73
C PHE A 274 -17.42 -22.60 -14.21
N GLU A 275 -17.70 -23.66 -13.44
CA GLU A 275 -17.72 -23.59 -11.97
C GLU A 275 -16.29 -23.64 -11.42
N LEU A 276 -15.79 -22.51 -10.92
CA LEU A 276 -14.44 -22.36 -10.40
C LEU A 276 -14.29 -23.12 -9.07
N ALA A 277 -13.34 -24.05 -8.99
CA ALA A 277 -12.91 -24.65 -7.73
C ALA A 277 -11.60 -24.04 -7.21
N LYS A 278 -10.84 -23.34 -8.07
CA LYS A 278 -9.54 -22.75 -7.76
C LYS A 278 -9.42 -21.32 -8.32
N GLY A 279 -8.73 -20.45 -7.58
CA GLY A 279 -8.38 -19.11 -8.01
C GLY A 279 -7.28 -19.06 -9.09
N PHE A 280 -7.33 -18.02 -9.94
CA PHE A 280 -6.31 -17.73 -10.93
C PHE A 280 -6.18 -16.21 -11.15
N ARG A 281 -5.15 -15.80 -11.89
CA ARG A 281 -4.93 -14.42 -12.31
C ARG A 281 -4.97 -14.35 -13.83
N LEU A 282 -5.80 -13.48 -14.40
CA LEU A 282 -5.84 -13.20 -15.83
C LEU A 282 -5.35 -11.78 -16.06
N VAL A 283 -4.19 -11.64 -16.69
CA VAL A 283 -3.45 -10.37 -16.75
C VAL A 283 -3.20 -10.00 -18.20
N GLY A 284 -3.74 -8.88 -18.65
CA GLY A 284 -3.48 -8.34 -19.97
C GLY A 284 -2.25 -7.45 -20.03
N SER A 285 -1.51 -7.50 -21.14
CA SER A 285 -0.39 -6.60 -21.38
C SER A 285 -0.81 -5.14 -21.28
N SER A 286 -0.10 -4.39 -20.42
CA SER A 286 -0.33 -2.94 -20.24
C SER A 286 0.29 -2.08 -21.35
N GLU A 287 1.02 -2.71 -22.26
CA GLU A 287 1.63 -2.08 -23.42
C GLU A 287 0.68 -2.21 -24.63
N GLY A 288 0.28 -1.10 -25.25
CA GLY A 288 -0.57 -1.11 -26.44
C GLY A 288 -2.07 -1.30 -26.17
N VAL A 289 -2.77 -1.99 -27.09
CA VAL A 289 -4.24 -2.13 -27.01
C VAL A 289 -4.61 -3.18 -25.97
N LYS A 290 -5.53 -2.84 -25.08
CA LYS A 290 -6.05 -3.75 -24.04
C LYS A 290 -6.59 -5.05 -24.66
N PRO A 291 -6.19 -6.24 -24.17
CA PRO A 291 -6.74 -7.51 -24.64
C PRO A 291 -8.22 -7.65 -24.29
N LYS A 292 -8.95 -8.38 -25.13
CA LYS A 292 -10.40 -8.58 -25.01
C LYS A 292 -10.73 -10.00 -24.59
N VAL A 293 -11.64 -10.14 -23.63
CA VAL A 293 -12.22 -11.42 -23.23
C VAL A 293 -13.73 -11.37 -23.40
N ILE A 294 -14.24 -12.22 -24.29
CA ILE A 294 -15.65 -12.30 -24.65
C ILE A 294 -16.22 -13.55 -23.99
N LEU A 295 -17.12 -13.36 -23.03
CA LEU A 295 -17.72 -14.43 -22.24
C LEU A 295 -18.98 -14.98 -22.93
N ASP A 296 -19.06 -16.30 -23.10
CA ASP A 296 -20.27 -16.97 -23.61
C ASP A 296 -21.37 -17.16 -22.57
N ASP A 297 -20.97 -17.19 -21.31
CA ASP A 297 -21.88 -17.29 -20.18
C ASP A 297 -21.33 -16.50 -18.98
N TRP A 298 -21.65 -16.92 -17.76
CA TRP A 298 -21.12 -16.34 -16.52
C TRP A 298 -20.33 -17.37 -15.72
N TRP A 299 -19.37 -16.89 -14.96
CA TRP A 299 -18.66 -17.70 -14.00
C TRP A 299 -19.57 -18.10 -12.84
N ARG A 300 -19.27 -19.26 -12.25
CA ARG A 300 -19.83 -19.74 -10.98
C ARG A 300 -18.69 -20.20 -10.09
N ILE A 301 -19.00 -20.48 -8.84
CA ILE A 301 -18.03 -21.05 -7.89
C ILE A 301 -18.54 -22.42 -7.48
N ALA A 302 -17.66 -23.42 -7.52
CA ALA A 302 -17.99 -24.79 -7.15
C ALA A 302 -18.31 -24.88 -5.65
N GLU A 303 -19.15 -25.83 -5.28
CA GLU A 303 -19.64 -25.97 -3.91
C GLU A 303 -18.54 -26.31 -2.92
N GLY A 304 -18.48 -25.56 -1.82
CA GLY A 304 -17.50 -25.76 -0.75
C GLY A 304 -16.10 -25.28 -1.09
N SER A 305 -15.91 -24.58 -2.22
CA SER A 305 -14.60 -24.06 -2.61
C SER A 305 -14.08 -23.05 -1.61
N TYR A 306 -12.78 -23.12 -1.36
CA TYR A 306 -12.02 -22.11 -0.64
C TYR A 306 -10.96 -21.56 -1.61
N ILE A 307 -11.17 -20.33 -2.08
CA ILE A 307 -10.32 -19.68 -3.09
C ILE A 307 -9.49 -18.59 -2.39
N THR A 308 -8.17 -18.65 -2.49
CA THR A 308 -7.31 -17.60 -1.94
C THR A 308 -7.39 -16.31 -2.77
N ALA A 309 -7.29 -16.40 -4.09
CA ALA A 309 -7.28 -15.19 -4.93
C ALA A 309 -7.86 -15.42 -6.33
N LEU A 310 -8.77 -14.53 -6.74
CA LEU A 310 -9.26 -14.44 -8.12
C LEU A 310 -9.02 -13.02 -8.65
N GLU A 311 -8.15 -12.87 -9.65
CA GLU A 311 -7.66 -11.55 -10.07
C GLU A 311 -7.75 -11.33 -11.58
N PHE A 312 -8.18 -10.14 -11.97
CA PHE A 312 -8.25 -9.72 -13.35
C PHE A 312 -7.60 -8.34 -13.50
N GLU A 313 -6.66 -8.22 -14.42
CA GLU A 313 -5.89 -6.99 -14.61
C GLU A 313 -5.81 -6.61 -16.08
N ASN A 314 -6.16 -5.36 -16.38
CA ASN A 314 -6.00 -4.73 -17.69
C ASN A 314 -6.63 -5.52 -18.85
N ILE A 315 -7.93 -5.83 -18.74
CA ILE A 315 -8.71 -6.57 -19.74
C ILE A 315 -10.02 -5.86 -20.04
N GLU A 316 -10.42 -5.84 -21.31
CA GLU A 316 -11.77 -5.47 -21.73
C GLU A 316 -12.65 -6.73 -21.75
N PHE A 317 -13.69 -6.76 -20.92
CA PHE A 317 -14.69 -7.81 -20.88
C PHE A 317 -15.96 -7.41 -21.60
N SER A 318 -16.52 -8.36 -22.33
CA SER A 318 -17.86 -8.28 -22.90
C SER A 318 -18.54 -9.66 -22.90
N HIS A 319 -19.82 -9.71 -23.27
CA HIS A 319 -20.55 -10.96 -23.46
C HIS A 319 -20.96 -11.14 -24.91
N THR A 320 -21.07 -12.39 -25.36
CA THR A 320 -21.60 -12.71 -26.69
C THR A 320 -23.11 -12.47 -26.82
N SER A 321 -23.82 -12.37 -25.70
CA SER A 321 -25.28 -12.21 -25.67
C SER A 321 -25.76 -11.42 -24.45
N ASN A 322 -27.00 -10.92 -24.54
CA ASN A 322 -27.67 -10.25 -23.44
C ASN A 322 -28.10 -11.25 -22.34
N ASN A 323 -28.58 -10.72 -21.21
CA ASN A 323 -29.06 -11.53 -20.08
C ASN A 323 -27.98 -12.39 -19.40
N LYS A 324 -26.73 -11.91 -19.45
CA LYS A 324 -25.57 -12.56 -18.83
C LYS A 324 -24.99 -11.77 -17.66
N TYR A 325 -24.36 -12.51 -16.74
CA TYR A 325 -23.65 -11.96 -15.59
C TYR A 325 -22.14 -12.09 -15.80
N PHE A 326 -21.33 -11.35 -15.04
CA PHE A 326 -19.92 -11.73 -14.94
C PHE A 326 -19.76 -12.94 -14.01
N MET A 327 -20.36 -12.87 -12.82
CA MET A 327 -20.42 -13.93 -11.81
C MET A 327 -21.87 -14.11 -11.32
N ASN A 328 -22.37 -15.34 -11.26
CA ASN A 328 -23.70 -15.67 -10.73
C ASN A 328 -23.65 -16.93 -9.86
N ALA A 329 -23.28 -16.76 -8.59
CA ALA A 329 -22.96 -17.85 -7.69
C ALA A 329 -24.19 -18.35 -6.90
N ASP A 330 -24.51 -19.65 -7.03
CA ASP A 330 -25.60 -20.34 -6.33
C ASP A 330 -25.16 -21.20 -5.15
N LYS A 331 -23.92 -21.68 -5.13
CA LYS A 331 -23.40 -22.61 -4.12
C LYS A 331 -22.64 -21.92 -2.99
N SER A 332 -22.44 -22.65 -1.89
CA SER A 332 -21.62 -22.17 -0.77
C SER A 332 -20.14 -22.10 -1.15
N PHE A 333 -19.42 -21.07 -0.71
CA PHE A 333 -17.99 -20.91 -0.94
C PHE A 333 -17.37 -19.88 0.04
N THR A 334 -16.05 -19.89 0.11
CA THR A 334 -15.24 -18.82 0.71
C THR A 334 -14.20 -18.33 -0.30
N ILE A 335 -14.07 -17.02 -0.47
CA ILE A 335 -12.96 -16.39 -1.22
C ILE A 335 -12.24 -15.40 -0.30
N GLU A 336 -10.92 -15.50 -0.18
CA GLU A 336 -10.14 -14.52 0.59
C GLU A 336 -10.03 -13.19 -0.18
N SER A 337 -9.65 -13.23 -1.46
CA SER A 337 -9.52 -12.00 -2.27
C SER A 337 -10.08 -12.14 -3.68
N VAL A 338 -10.86 -11.14 -4.09
CA VAL A 338 -11.22 -10.89 -5.49
C VAL A 338 -10.70 -9.51 -5.87
N SER A 339 -10.00 -9.39 -7.00
CA SER A 339 -9.52 -8.09 -7.48
C SER A 339 -9.70 -7.85 -8.97
N PHE A 340 -10.07 -6.61 -9.31
CA PHE A 340 -10.17 -6.11 -10.67
C PHE A 340 -9.37 -4.80 -10.77
N VAL A 341 -8.41 -4.75 -11.67
CA VAL A 341 -7.54 -3.57 -11.85
C VAL A 341 -7.51 -3.17 -13.31
N ASN A 342 -7.83 -1.92 -13.61
CA ASN A 342 -7.81 -1.39 -14.99
C ASN A 342 -8.65 -2.21 -15.99
N CYS A 343 -9.75 -2.81 -15.55
CA CYS A 343 -10.63 -3.59 -16.43
C CYS A 343 -11.78 -2.74 -16.97
N ASP A 344 -12.14 -2.96 -18.23
CA ASP A 344 -13.30 -2.34 -18.85
C ASP A 344 -14.40 -3.38 -19.05
N PHE A 345 -15.58 -3.14 -18.50
CA PHE A 345 -16.76 -3.98 -18.69
C PHE A 345 -17.72 -3.26 -19.62
N ILE A 346 -17.84 -3.77 -20.83
CA ILE A 346 -18.64 -3.14 -21.89
C ILE A 346 -19.84 -4.02 -22.22
N GLY A 347 -21.04 -3.47 -22.07
CA GLY A 347 -22.27 -4.17 -22.48
C GLY A 347 -22.68 -5.33 -21.55
N LEU A 348 -22.25 -5.32 -20.28
CA LEU A 348 -22.64 -6.34 -19.30
C LEU A 348 -24.10 -6.14 -18.88
N THR A 349 -25.04 -6.81 -19.55
CA THR A 349 -26.44 -6.40 -19.48
C THR A 349 -27.18 -6.84 -18.21
N ARG A 350 -26.84 -7.94 -17.50
CA ARG A 350 -27.69 -8.45 -16.38
C ARG A 350 -27.22 -8.07 -14.99
N GLY A 351 -25.93 -8.23 -14.72
CA GLY A 351 -25.36 -8.09 -13.39
C GLY A 351 -23.86 -8.35 -13.44
N PHE A 352 -23.11 -7.75 -12.54
CA PHE A 352 -21.69 -8.03 -12.44
C PHE A 352 -21.47 -9.21 -11.51
N TRP A 353 -21.67 -9.00 -10.22
CA TRP A 353 -21.49 -10.04 -9.22
C TRP A 353 -22.79 -10.29 -8.48
N ARG A 354 -23.35 -11.50 -8.66
CA ARG A 354 -24.62 -11.89 -8.03
C ARG A 354 -24.45 -13.13 -7.18
N HIS A 355 -25.01 -13.08 -5.98
CA HIS A 355 -25.26 -14.26 -5.15
C HIS A 355 -26.74 -14.64 -5.27
N GLN A 356 -27.01 -15.92 -5.54
CA GLN A 356 -28.36 -16.47 -5.65
C GLN A 356 -28.50 -17.70 -4.75
N GLN A 357 -29.75 -18.06 -4.46
CA GLN A 357 -30.13 -19.14 -3.53
C GLN A 357 -29.69 -18.90 -2.08
N ALA A 358 -30.37 -19.53 -1.13
CA ALA A 358 -30.06 -19.44 0.28
C ALA A 358 -28.91 -20.41 0.62
N THR A 359 -27.66 -20.02 0.39
CA THR A 359 -26.47 -20.79 0.78
C THR A 359 -25.40 -19.87 1.41
N SER A 360 -24.35 -20.43 2.00
CA SER A 360 -23.34 -19.67 2.75
C SER A 360 -22.20 -19.19 1.85
N LYS A 361 -22.10 -17.88 1.60
CA LYS A 361 -21.11 -17.29 0.69
C LYS A 361 -20.32 -16.21 1.41
N HIS A 362 -19.00 -16.37 1.45
CA HIS A 362 -18.11 -15.43 2.14
C HIS A 362 -17.03 -14.90 1.20
N ILE A 363 -16.88 -13.58 1.13
CA ILE A 363 -15.77 -12.89 0.47
C ILE A 363 -15.06 -12.04 1.53
N MET A 364 -13.78 -12.28 1.81
CA MET A 364 -13.08 -11.48 2.82
C MET A 364 -12.69 -10.10 2.26
N SER A 365 -12.20 -10.03 1.02
CA SER A 365 -11.81 -8.78 0.37
C SER A 365 -12.24 -8.74 -1.10
N PHE A 366 -12.96 -7.69 -1.47
CA PHE A 366 -13.37 -7.40 -2.85
C PHE A 366 -12.85 -6.02 -3.28
N ALA A 367 -11.94 -5.97 -4.25
CA ALA A 367 -11.30 -4.73 -4.68
C ALA A 367 -11.53 -4.47 -6.17
N VAL A 368 -11.94 -3.25 -6.51
CA VAL A 368 -12.09 -2.79 -7.89
C VAL A 368 -11.39 -1.44 -8.00
N GLU A 369 -10.34 -1.37 -8.81
CA GLU A 369 -9.53 -0.15 -8.99
C GLU A 369 -9.39 0.21 -10.46
N GLY A 370 -9.69 1.47 -10.80
CA GLY A 370 -9.55 1.98 -12.17
C GLY A 370 -10.38 1.23 -13.21
N CYS A 371 -11.49 0.61 -12.80
CA CYS A 371 -12.34 -0.12 -13.72
C CYS A 371 -13.41 0.80 -14.31
N ARG A 372 -13.82 0.52 -15.53
CA ARG A 372 -14.93 1.19 -16.20
C ARG A 372 -16.06 0.21 -16.44
N PHE A 373 -17.28 0.61 -16.11
CA PHE A 373 -18.49 -0.13 -16.43
C PHE A 373 -19.36 0.73 -17.30
N ASP A 374 -19.49 0.36 -18.57
CA ASP A 374 -20.07 1.20 -19.58
C ASP A 374 -21.07 0.44 -20.45
N LYS A 375 -22.25 1.04 -20.67
CA LYS A 375 -23.35 0.39 -21.39
C LYS A 375 -23.81 -0.92 -20.75
N CYS A 376 -23.57 -1.06 -19.45
CA CYS A 376 -23.99 -2.21 -18.66
C CYS A 376 -25.42 -2.00 -18.16
N GLY A 377 -26.24 -3.05 -18.10
CA GLY A 377 -27.62 -2.92 -17.61
C GLY A 377 -28.70 -2.58 -18.65
N TRP A 378 -28.38 -2.56 -19.96
CA TRP A 378 -29.30 -2.32 -21.09
C TRP A 378 -30.34 -3.43 -21.30
N GLN A 379 -31.13 -3.75 -20.27
CA GLN A 379 -32.29 -4.64 -20.32
C GLN A 379 -33.16 -4.53 -19.07
N THR A 380 -34.31 -5.20 -19.09
CA THR A 380 -35.22 -5.31 -17.95
C THR A 380 -34.70 -6.28 -16.87
N GLY A 381 -34.97 -5.99 -15.59
CA GLY A 381 -34.68 -6.91 -14.47
C GLY A 381 -33.19 -7.10 -14.15
N SER A 382 -32.35 -6.12 -14.43
CA SER A 382 -30.92 -6.13 -14.11
C SER A 382 -30.66 -5.86 -12.60
N TYR A 383 -29.53 -6.36 -12.10
CA TYR A 383 -29.24 -6.46 -10.64
C TYR A 383 -28.25 -5.40 -10.12
N GLY A 384 -27.34 -4.91 -10.94
CA GLY A 384 -26.31 -3.92 -10.55
C GLY A 384 -24.90 -4.52 -10.50
N LEU A 385 -24.02 -3.82 -9.80
CA LEU A 385 -22.61 -4.21 -9.64
C LEU A 385 -22.45 -5.36 -8.63
N MET A 386 -22.98 -5.21 -7.41
CA MET A 386 -23.05 -6.27 -6.41
C MET A 386 -24.51 -6.49 -6.00
N ASP A 387 -24.99 -7.73 -6.08
CA ASP A 387 -26.35 -8.11 -5.64
C ASP A 387 -26.30 -9.40 -4.82
N LEU A 388 -26.43 -9.24 -3.50
CA LEU A 388 -26.22 -10.28 -2.50
C LEU A 388 -27.57 -10.71 -1.91
N ARG A 389 -27.97 -11.95 -2.21
CA ARG A 389 -29.32 -12.48 -2.00
C ARG A 389 -29.35 -13.91 -1.45
N SER A 390 -28.43 -14.23 -0.55
CA SER A 390 -28.52 -15.44 0.26
C SER A 390 -29.49 -15.20 1.42
N PHE A 391 -30.78 -15.29 1.11
CA PHE A 391 -31.90 -15.10 2.05
C PHE A 391 -32.91 -16.25 1.91
N ASN A 392 -33.71 -16.50 2.95
CA ASN A 392 -34.73 -17.58 3.07
C ASN A 392 -34.25 -18.91 3.69
N ASP A 393 -33.06 -18.98 4.27
CA ASP A 393 -32.64 -20.10 5.12
C ASP A 393 -31.86 -19.54 6.32
N PRO A 394 -32.17 -19.92 7.58
CA PRO A 394 -31.48 -19.41 8.77
C PRO A 394 -30.00 -19.82 8.87
N THR A 395 -29.56 -20.79 8.08
CA THR A 395 -28.16 -21.24 7.99
C THR A 395 -27.41 -20.63 6.82
N ALA A 396 -28.13 -20.03 5.87
CA ALA A 396 -27.55 -19.31 4.75
C ALA A 396 -27.20 -17.86 5.13
N TYR A 397 -26.15 -17.35 4.50
CA TYR A 397 -25.71 -15.97 4.70
C TYR A 397 -24.86 -15.52 3.52
N ASP A 398 -24.91 -14.22 3.26
CA ASP A 398 -23.85 -13.53 2.54
C ASP A 398 -22.97 -12.81 3.55
N GLN A 399 -21.66 -12.92 3.38
CA GLN A 399 -20.69 -12.14 4.15
C GLN A 399 -19.68 -11.54 3.19
N VAL A 400 -19.48 -10.23 3.29
CA VAL A 400 -18.39 -9.51 2.63
C VAL A 400 -17.71 -8.67 3.70
N ASP A 401 -16.48 -9.00 4.09
CA ASP A 401 -15.83 -8.28 5.21
C ASP A 401 -15.40 -6.88 4.75
N LYS A 402 -14.81 -6.80 3.54
CA LYS A 402 -14.36 -5.54 2.94
C LYS A 402 -14.66 -5.49 1.44
N ALA A 403 -15.23 -4.37 0.99
CA ALA A 403 -15.39 -4.05 -0.43
C ALA A 403 -14.90 -2.63 -0.71
N VAL A 404 -14.00 -2.49 -1.68
CA VAL A 404 -13.32 -1.23 -2.02
C VAL A 404 -13.43 -0.96 -3.50
N PHE A 405 -13.93 0.22 -3.84
CA PHE A 405 -14.01 0.74 -5.20
C PHE A 405 -13.22 2.04 -5.28
N ARG A 406 -12.23 2.12 -6.16
CA ARG A 406 -11.33 3.28 -6.31
C ARG A 406 -11.14 3.67 -7.75
N ASN A 407 -11.21 4.96 -8.07
CA ASN A 407 -11.00 5.46 -9.43
C ASN A 407 -11.91 4.74 -10.46
N CYS A 408 -13.15 4.45 -10.11
CA CYS A 408 -14.06 3.69 -10.99
C CYS A 408 -15.08 4.60 -11.69
N THR A 409 -15.43 4.23 -12.91
CA THR A 409 -16.49 4.89 -13.68
C THR A 409 -17.66 3.95 -13.90
N PHE A 410 -18.87 4.41 -13.59
CA PHE A 410 -20.12 3.73 -13.88
C PHE A 410 -20.96 4.61 -14.80
N SER A 411 -21.14 4.21 -16.06
CA SER A 411 -21.69 5.09 -17.08
C SER A 411 -22.68 4.42 -18.03
N ARG A 412 -23.69 5.21 -18.44
CA ARG A 412 -24.62 4.91 -19.54
C ARG A 412 -25.33 3.58 -19.36
N ASP A 413 -25.98 3.37 -18.24
CA ASP A 413 -26.53 2.07 -17.87
C ASP A 413 -27.89 1.73 -18.51
N ASN A 414 -28.44 2.67 -19.27
CA ASN A 414 -29.70 2.57 -19.97
C ASN A 414 -29.49 2.88 -21.47
N ASP A 415 -30.25 2.20 -22.33
CA ASP A 415 -30.20 2.35 -23.80
C ASP A 415 -31.10 3.49 -24.32
N GLY A 416 -31.64 4.31 -23.41
CA GLY A 416 -32.60 5.37 -23.73
C GLY A 416 -34.06 4.94 -23.69
N THR A 417 -34.37 3.69 -23.33
CA THR A 417 -35.75 3.25 -23.08
C THR A 417 -36.24 3.68 -21.70
N THR A 418 -37.53 4.02 -21.57
CA THR A 418 -38.10 4.49 -20.30
C THR A 418 -38.21 3.35 -19.29
N GLY A 419 -37.36 3.36 -18.26
CA GLY A 419 -37.56 2.60 -17.02
C GLY A 419 -36.61 1.44 -16.76
N PHE A 420 -35.58 1.27 -17.58
CA PHE A 420 -34.57 0.22 -17.41
C PHE A 420 -33.18 0.83 -17.18
N GLY A 421 -32.29 0.02 -16.62
CA GLY A 421 -31.01 0.49 -16.07
C GLY A 421 -30.53 -0.47 -14.99
N TRP A 422 -29.22 -0.53 -14.81
CA TRP A 422 -28.59 -1.38 -13.83
C TRP A 422 -29.07 -1.06 -12.41
N GLY A 423 -28.87 -2.00 -11.49
CA GLY A 423 -29.27 -1.84 -10.09
C GLY A 423 -28.26 -1.01 -9.30
N ASN A 424 -28.15 -1.33 -8.02
CA ASN A 424 -27.25 -0.68 -7.08
C ASN A 424 -25.76 -0.85 -7.47
N LEU A 425 -24.91 0.07 -6.99
CA LEU A 425 -23.48 -0.19 -6.84
C LEU A 425 -23.25 -1.31 -5.82
N PHE A 426 -24.05 -1.35 -4.75
CA PHE A 426 -23.98 -2.40 -3.76
C PHE A 426 -25.36 -2.69 -3.17
N ASN A 427 -25.91 -3.87 -3.42
CA ASN A 427 -27.19 -4.31 -2.85
C ASN A 427 -26.97 -5.56 -1.98
N ALA A 428 -26.98 -5.35 -0.66
CA ALA A 428 -26.84 -6.37 0.36
C ALA A 428 -27.88 -6.20 1.49
N PRO A 429 -29.18 -6.28 1.17
CA PRO A 429 -30.25 -6.01 2.13
C PRO A 429 -30.41 -7.09 3.21
N TYR A 430 -29.71 -8.23 3.11
CA TYR A 430 -29.87 -9.37 4.01
C TYR A 430 -28.59 -9.77 4.75
N ILE A 431 -27.48 -9.06 4.54
CA ILE A 431 -26.25 -9.31 5.30
C ILE A 431 -26.46 -8.85 6.73
N ASP A 432 -26.22 -9.74 7.69
CA ASP A 432 -26.33 -9.46 9.14
C ASP A 432 -24.96 -9.23 9.82
N LYS A 433 -23.87 -9.33 9.06
CA LYS A 433 -22.51 -9.04 9.48
C LYS A 433 -22.07 -7.62 9.08
N PRO A 434 -21.21 -6.96 9.86
CA PRO A 434 -20.60 -5.70 9.45
C PRO A 434 -19.82 -5.83 8.13
N ILE A 435 -19.84 -4.77 7.33
CA ILE A 435 -19.00 -4.62 6.14
C ILE A 435 -18.18 -3.33 6.23
N GLN A 436 -16.92 -3.36 5.81
CA GLN A 436 -16.16 -2.16 5.47
C GLN A 436 -16.33 -1.85 3.97
N LEU A 437 -17.16 -0.84 3.66
CA LEU A 437 -17.50 -0.47 2.28
C LEU A 437 -16.91 0.90 1.93
N GLU A 438 -16.01 0.94 0.95
CA GLU A 438 -15.32 2.16 0.52
C GLU A 438 -15.60 2.46 -0.96
N PHE A 439 -16.05 3.69 -1.24
CA PHE A 439 -16.13 4.28 -2.57
C PHE A 439 -15.27 5.52 -2.60
N LYS A 440 -14.15 5.48 -3.31
CA LYS A 440 -13.24 6.63 -3.44
C LYS A 440 -13.03 7.00 -4.90
N ASN A 441 -13.11 8.28 -5.23
CA ASN A 441 -12.85 8.74 -6.59
C ASN A 441 -13.75 8.05 -7.62
N ILE A 442 -15.06 8.14 -7.43
CA ILE A 442 -16.05 7.46 -8.26
C ILE A 442 -16.77 8.45 -9.17
N THR A 443 -16.80 8.19 -10.47
CA THR A 443 -17.63 8.95 -11.42
C THR A 443 -18.85 8.13 -11.81
N VAL A 444 -20.04 8.70 -11.61
CA VAL A 444 -21.33 8.08 -11.95
C VAL A 444 -22.05 8.96 -12.96
N TYR A 445 -22.33 8.44 -14.16
CA TYR A 445 -23.06 9.16 -15.20
C TYR A 445 -24.21 8.31 -15.76
N ASN A 446 -25.44 8.81 -15.73
CA ASN A 446 -26.61 8.10 -16.27
C ASN A 446 -26.62 6.60 -15.87
N TYR A 447 -26.61 6.38 -14.56
CA TYR A 447 -26.50 5.07 -13.90
C TYR A 447 -27.46 4.96 -12.71
N CYS A 448 -28.01 3.77 -12.47
CA CYS A 448 -28.93 3.46 -11.38
C CYS A 448 -30.20 4.34 -11.40
N LEU A 449 -30.78 4.50 -12.59
CA LEU A 449 -31.95 5.36 -12.81
C LEU A 449 -33.07 5.09 -11.80
N ASN A 450 -33.46 6.12 -11.04
CA ASN A 450 -34.53 6.08 -10.03
C ASN A 450 -34.41 4.97 -8.97
N LYS A 451 -33.23 4.37 -8.79
CA LYS A 451 -32.97 3.32 -7.81
C LYS A 451 -31.94 3.78 -6.80
N ARG A 452 -31.96 3.14 -5.63
CA ARG A 452 -30.98 3.42 -4.58
C ARG A 452 -29.58 3.00 -5.03
N LEU A 453 -28.54 3.78 -4.77
CA LEU A 453 -27.16 3.39 -5.14
C LEU A 453 -26.59 2.30 -4.22
N ILE A 454 -26.76 2.43 -2.91
CA ILE A 454 -26.16 1.52 -1.91
C ILE A 454 -27.22 1.02 -0.92
N ASN A 455 -27.28 -0.28 -0.67
CA ASN A 455 -28.19 -0.87 0.30
C ASN A 455 -27.47 -1.89 1.17
N ILE A 456 -27.11 -1.47 2.38
CA ILE A 456 -26.53 -2.31 3.43
C ILE A 456 -27.38 -2.22 4.70
N GLY A 457 -28.71 -2.09 4.54
CA GLY A 457 -29.63 -1.76 5.62
C GLY A 457 -29.70 -2.77 6.77
N SER A 458 -29.25 -4.01 6.55
CA SER A 458 -29.23 -5.07 7.58
C SER A 458 -27.86 -5.27 8.22
N ALA A 459 -26.79 -4.68 7.64
CA ALA A 459 -25.41 -4.88 8.09
C ALA A 459 -25.09 -3.96 9.27
N VAL A 460 -25.51 -4.36 10.48
CA VAL A 460 -25.32 -3.57 11.71
C VAL A 460 -23.84 -3.42 12.05
N GLY A 461 -23.42 -2.21 12.46
CA GLY A 461 -22.05 -1.93 12.88
C GLY A 461 -21.04 -1.80 11.74
N SER A 462 -21.50 -1.56 10.51
CA SER A 462 -20.65 -1.41 9.32
C SER A 462 -19.85 -0.11 9.31
N GLU A 463 -18.93 0.01 8.35
CA GLU A 463 -18.28 1.26 7.97
C GLU A 463 -18.62 1.59 6.52
N LEU A 464 -19.06 2.82 6.24
CA LEU A 464 -19.31 3.32 4.88
C LEU A 464 -18.50 4.59 4.63
N THR A 465 -17.58 4.51 3.67
CA THR A 465 -16.78 5.65 3.22
C THR A 465 -17.19 6.02 1.79
N ILE A 466 -17.55 7.29 1.57
CA ILE A 466 -17.77 7.86 0.23
C ILE A 466 -16.94 9.14 0.15
N GLU A 467 -15.84 9.09 -0.60
CA GLU A 467 -14.89 10.20 -0.72
C GLU A 467 -14.62 10.51 -2.19
N GLY A 468 -14.71 11.78 -2.59
CA GLY A 468 -14.42 12.14 -3.98
C GLY A 468 -15.42 11.55 -4.98
N MET A 469 -16.70 11.35 -4.63
CA MET A 469 -17.71 10.90 -5.59
C MET A 469 -18.22 12.07 -6.44
N VAL A 470 -18.35 11.87 -7.74
CA VAL A 470 -19.06 12.76 -8.68
C VAL A 470 -20.32 12.02 -9.16
N LEU A 471 -21.47 12.40 -8.62
CA LEU A 471 -22.77 11.82 -8.97
C LEU A 471 -23.49 12.71 -9.97
N ALA A 472 -23.38 12.36 -11.24
CA ALA A 472 -23.96 13.05 -12.38
C ALA A 472 -25.08 12.20 -13.03
N SER A 473 -26.06 11.79 -12.22
CA SER A 473 -27.07 10.80 -12.62
C SER A 473 -28.43 11.03 -11.94
N PRO A 474 -29.56 10.76 -12.62
CA PRO A 474 -30.90 10.74 -12.04
C PRO A 474 -31.17 9.48 -11.19
N SER A 475 -30.24 9.15 -10.29
CA SER A 475 -30.39 8.04 -9.35
C SER A 475 -31.44 8.34 -8.28
N GLY A 476 -31.93 7.30 -7.62
CA GLY A 476 -32.80 7.43 -6.45
C GLY A 476 -32.03 7.73 -5.16
N ASP A 477 -32.49 7.19 -4.03
CA ASP A 477 -31.85 7.39 -2.72
C ASP A 477 -30.34 7.02 -2.71
N LEU A 478 -29.47 7.78 -2.03
CA LEU A 478 -28.02 7.48 -2.05
C LEU A 478 -27.71 6.14 -1.37
N TYR A 479 -28.10 5.99 -0.11
CA TYR A 479 -27.80 4.78 0.63
C TYR A 479 -28.81 4.48 1.73
N VAL A 480 -28.91 3.21 2.12
CA VAL A 480 -29.46 2.82 3.42
C VAL A 480 -28.42 1.96 4.13
N ALA A 481 -28.24 2.20 5.42
CA ALA A 481 -27.24 1.53 6.23
C ALA A 481 -27.84 0.98 7.51
N GLY A 482 -27.28 -0.14 8.00
CA GLY A 482 -27.67 -0.75 9.26
C GLY A 482 -27.41 0.13 10.46
N ALA A 483 -28.05 -0.18 11.58
CA ALA A 483 -27.84 0.53 12.84
C ALA A 483 -26.34 0.57 13.22
N ASN A 484 -25.93 1.65 13.88
CA ASN A 484 -24.54 1.86 14.32
C ASN A 484 -23.48 1.83 13.20
N THR A 485 -23.88 2.08 11.94
CA THR A 485 -22.92 2.24 10.84
C THR A 485 -22.16 3.55 10.99
N THR A 486 -20.83 3.49 11.00
CA THR A 486 -19.97 4.68 10.95
C THR A 486 -19.87 5.16 9.50
N THR A 487 -20.01 6.46 9.28
CA THR A 487 -19.94 7.06 7.93
C THR A 487 -18.82 8.08 7.83
N HIS A 488 -18.11 8.06 6.71
CA HIS A 488 -17.05 9.01 6.38
C HIS A 488 -17.31 9.59 4.98
N PHE A 489 -17.58 10.89 4.92
CA PHE A 489 -17.91 11.58 3.68
C PHE A 489 -17.05 12.83 3.49
N ALA A 490 -16.41 12.96 2.33
CA ALA A 490 -15.59 14.11 2.00
C ALA A 490 -15.51 14.35 0.49
N ASN A 491 -15.43 15.63 0.09
CA ASN A 491 -15.19 16.05 -1.29
C ASN A 491 -16.12 15.40 -2.32
N ASN A 492 -17.40 15.22 -1.98
CA ASN A 492 -18.40 14.65 -2.88
C ASN A 492 -19.12 15.77 -3.65
N TYR A 493 -19.61 15.46 -4.84
CA TYR A 493 -20.26 16.41 -5.74
C TYR A 493 -21.45 15.75 -6.44
N THR A 494 -22.47 16.56 -6.69
CA THR A 494 -23.71 16.18 -7.40
C THR A 494 -23.98 17.20 -8.48
N THR A 495 -24.45 16.78 -9.65
CA THR A 495 -24.99 17.69 -10.67
C THR A 495 -26.50 17.88 -10.47
N LYS A 496 -27.11 18.81 -11.23
CA LYS A 496 -28.57 19.02 -11.29
C LYS A 496 -29.37 17.76 -11.65
N ASP A 497 -28.74 16.79 -12.29
CA ASP A 497 -29.37 15.51 -12.64
C ASP A 497 -29.77 14.72 -11.38
N TYR A 498 -29.06 14.91 -10.26
CA TYR A 498 -29.42 14.30 -8.98
C TYR A 498 -30.40 15.17 -8.18
N VAL A 499 -31.70 14.94 -8.40
CA VAL A 499 -32.77 15.82 -7.90
C VAL A 499 -33.04 15.76 -6.39
N LEU A 500 -32.46 14.80 -5.66
CA LEU A 500 -32.69 14.61 -4.22
C LEU A 500 -31.74 15.43 -3.33
N GLY A 501 -30.69 16.03 -3.91
CA GLY A 501 -29.68 16.81 -3.19
C GLY A 501 -28.62 15.96 -2.49
N GLY A 502 -27.38 16.45 -2.50
CA GLY A 502 -26.18 15.74 -2.07
C GLY A 502 -25.93 15.69 -0.55
N ALA A 503 -26.77 16.34 0.25
CA ALA A 503 -26.56 16.54 1.69
C ALA A 503 -26.33 15.23 2.47
N LYS A 504 -26.97 14.13 2.06
CA LYS A 504 -26.86 12.82 2.74
C LYS A 504 -25.46 12.20 2.63
N MET A 505 -24.62 12.63 1.70
CA MET A 505 -23.21 12.25 1.60
C MET A 505 -22.26 13.45 1.71
N ASN A 506 -22.69 14.54 2.36
CA ASN A 506 -21.94 15.80 2.47
C ASN A 506 -21.40 16.30 1.11
N ALA A 507 -22.17 16.13 0.04
CA ALA A 507 -21.77 16.58 -1.28
C ALA A 507 -22.08 18.06 -1.49
N THR A 508 -21.26 18.70 -2.33
CA THR A 508 -21.54 20.02 -2.88
C THR A 508 -22.44 19.84 -4.11
N ASP A 509 -23.66 20.37 -4.03
CA ASP A 509 -24.58 20.43 -5.17
C ASP A 509 -24.10 21.49 -6.17
N LEU A 510 -23.68 21.04 -7.36
CA LEU A 510 -23.23 21.91 -8.44
C LEU A 510 -24.43 22.41 -9.24
N ASP A 511 -24.45 23.71 -9.57
CA ASP A 511 -25.54 24.34 -10.32
C ASP A 511 -25.45 24.11 -11.85
N ILE A 512 -24.96 22.94 -12.26
CA ILE A 512 -24.77 22.53 -13.66
C ILE A 512 -25.29 21.10 -13.87
N THR A 513 -25.63 20.76 -15.10
CA THR A 513 -25.99 19.41 -15.56
C THR A 513 -24.75 18.58 -15.91
N ALA A 514 -24.92 17.27 -16.02
CA ALA A 514 -23.89 16.34 -16.49
C ALA A 514 -23.40 16.69 -17.90
N ALA A 515 -24.32 17.10 -18.78
CA ALA A 515 -23.99 17.54 -20.15
C ALA A 515 -23.15 18.83 -20.18
N GLU A 516 -23.34 19.72 -19.20
CA GLU A 516 -22.51 20.91 -19.04
C GLU A 516 -21.14 20.55 -18.44
N LEU A 517 -21.11 19.64 -17.45
CA LEU A 517 -19.88 19.21 -16.76
C LEU A 517 -18.88 18.47 -17.66
N PHE A 518 -19.36 17.49 -18.43
CA PHE A 518 -18.52 16.55 -19.18
C PHE A 518 -18.39 16.90 -20.66
N ALA A 519 -17.25 16.59 -21.26
CA ALA A 519 -16.89 16.86 -22.66
C ALA A 519 -17.89 16.26 -23.66
N ASP A 520 -18.07 14.93 -23.64
CA ASP A 520 -18.99 14.20 -24.53
C ASP A 520 -19.52 12.93 -23.84
N PRO A 521 -20.38 13.10 -22.82
CA PRO A 521 -20.74 12.01 -21.93
C PRO A 521 -21.62 10.93 -22.59
N ASP A 522 -22.37 11.28 -23.63
CA ASP A 522 -23.19 10.31 -24.39
C ASP A 522 -22.32 9.34 -25.20
N ASN A 523 -21.16 9.79 -25.69
CA ASN A 523 -20.15 8.92 -26.29
C ASN A 523 -19.17 8.34 -25.27
N GLY A 524 -19.31 8.71 -24.00
CA GLY A 524 -18.60 8.13 -22.87
C GLY A 524 -17.25 8.76 -22.63
N ASP A 525 -17.05 9.98 -23.13
CA ASP A 525 -15.98 10.88 -22.70
C ASP A 525 -16.50 11.72 -21.55
N LEU A 526 -16.12 11.33 -20.33
CA LEU A 526 -16.50 12.04 -19.11
C LEU A 526 -15.44 13.05 -18.67
N THR A 527 -14.53 13.46 -19.58
CA THR A 527 -13.52 14.47 -19.26
C THR A 527 -14.19 15.76 -18.76
N ILE A 528 -13.71 16.28 -17.63
CA ILE A 528 -14.25 17.49 -17.02
C ILE A 528 -13.79 18.71 -17.81
N LYS A 529 -14.75 19.55 -18.25
CA LYS A 529 -14.44 20.72 -19.08
C LYS A 529 -13.70 21.83 -18.33
N ASP A 530 -14.12 22.12 -17.09
CA ASP A 530 -13.57 23.21 -16.30
C ASP A 530 -12.44 22.73 -15.39
N SER A 531 -11.19 22.99 -15.81
CA SER A 531 -9.97 22.67 -15.06
C SER A 531 -9.83 23.44 -13.75
N SER A 532 -10.60 24.51 -13.56
CA SER A 532 -10.62 25.28 -12.31
C SER A 532 -11.72 24.83 -11.34
N SER A 533 -12.57 23.90 -11.75
CA SER A 533 -13.70 23.44 -10.95
C SER A 533 -13.27 22.81 -9.62
N PRO A 534 -14.11 22.87 -8.57
CA PRO A 534 -13.80 22.23 -7.29
C PRO A 534 -13.63 20.71 -7.40
N ILE A 535 -14.22 20.07 -8.42
CA ILE A 535 -13.99 18.66 -8.72
C ILE A 535 -12.51 18.43 -9.08
N VAL A 536 -11.97 19.21 -10.00
CA VAL A 536 -10.58 19.08 -10.46
C VAL A 536 -9.60 19.45 -9.34
N THR A 537 -9.83 20.56 -8.64
CA THR A 537 -8.93 20.99 -7.55
C THR A 537 -8.88 20.00 -6.39
N ASN A 538 -10.01 19.37 -6.06
CA ASN A 538 -10.09 18.36 -5.00
C ASN A 538 -9.90 16.93 -5.53
N ARG A 539 -9.59 16.78 -6.83
CA ARG A 539 -9.40 15.51 -7.54
C ARG A 539 -10.54 14.52 -7.31
N ALA A 540 -11.79 14.98 -7.28
CA ALA A 540 -12.95 14.11 -7.12
C ALA A 540 -13.35 13.46 -8.46
N GLY A 541 -14.05 12.34 -8.38
CA GLY A 541 -14.36 11.47 -9.51
C GLY A 541 -13.20 10.54 -9.84
N ASP A 542 -13.44 9.65 -10.79
CA ASP A 542 -12.40 8.86 -11.44
C ASP A 542 -11.38 9.79 -12.10
N THR A 543 -10.14 9.68 -11.63
CA THR A 543 -9.08 10.65 -11.94
C THR A 543 -8.65 10.65 -13.41
N ARG A 544 -9.03 9.63 -14.19
CA ARG A 544 -8.81 9.58 -15.64
C ARG A 544 -9.60 10.63 -16.42
N TRP A 545 -10.63 11.21 -15.80
CA TRP A 545 -11.46 12.25 -16.40
C TRP A 545 -11.06 13.67 -16.00
N LEU A 546 -10.01 13.83 -15.20
CA LEU A 546 -9.46 15.14 -14.89
C LEU A 546 -8.63 15.63 -16.10
N PRO A 547 -8.72 16.92 -16.46
CA PRO A 547 -8.04 17.49 -17.62
C PRO A 547 -6.53 17.67 -17.45
#